data_AF-F7X253-F1
#
_entry.id   AF-F7X253-F1
#
_cell.length_a   1.000
_cell.length_b   1.000
_cell.length_c   1.000
_cell.angle_alpha   90.00
_cell.angle_beta   90.00
_cell.angle_gamma   90.00
#
_symmetry.space_group_name_H-M   'P 1'
#
loop_
_entity.id
_entity.type
_entity.pdbx_description
1 polymer ?
#
loop_
_entity_poly.entity_id
_entity_poly.type
_entity_poly.pdbx_seq_one_letter_code
_entity_poly.pdbx_strand_id
1 'polypeptide(L)'
;MTSEQSIPYLAIFPGRREGERCVAHLPDFSSPRFWPRLREVIEAVVGDSCEHVNVYWNFPGEEQYCYRDLFVNELGHVRRLQRNELATAIYRNNVLVHDPARNPIPEALPWIAGPAVLFRERVWH
;
A
#
# COMPACT_ATOMS: atom_id res chain seq x y z
N MET A 1 22.35 13.53 15.56
CA MET A 1 22.26 12.32 14.73
C MET A 1 20.79 11.99 14.59
N THR A 2 20.20 12.11 13.42
CA THR A 2 18.83 11.63 13.18
C THR A 2 18.88 10.11 13.11
N SER A 3 18.23 9.41 14.02
CA SER A 3 18.09 7.96 13.95
C SER A 3 17.28 7.60 12.71
N GLU A 4 17.80 6.69 11.89
CA GLU A 4 17.06 6.06 10.82
C GLU A 4 16.39 4.78 11.34
N GLN A 5 15.17 4.53 10.89
CA GLN A 5 14.38 3.36 11.17
C GLN A 5 14.26 2.52 9.88
N SER A 6 14.35 1.21 10.02
CA SER A 6 14.15 0.27 8.92
C SER A 6 12.72 -0.26 8.97
N ILE A 7 11.91 0.13 7.99
CA ILE A 7 10.47 -0.18 7.93
C ILE A 7 10.22 -1.12 6.75
N PRO A 8 9.85 -2.40 6.98
CA PRO A 8 9.52 -3.32 5.90
C PRO A 8 8.29 -2.88 5.11
N TYR A 9 8.31 -3.12 3.79
CA TYR A 9 7.16 -2.92 2.93
C TYR A 9 7.13 -3.95 1.80
N LEU A 10 5.97 -4.05 1.13
CA LEU A 10 5.83 -4.78 -0.13
C LEU A 10 5.73 -3.81 -1.28
N ALA A 11 6.56 -4.01 -2.31
CA ALA A 11 6.32 -3.43 -3.63
C ALA A 11 5.47 -4.41 -4.46
N ILE A 12 4.24 -3.99 -4.79
CA ILE A 12 3.22 -4.84 -5.39
C ILE A 12 3.02 -4.39 -6.83
N PHE A 13 3.42 -5.22 -7.80
CA PHE A 13 3.34 -4.88 -9.21
C PHE A 13 2.23 -5.66 -9.94
N PRO A 14 1.56 -5.04 -10.94
CA PRO A 14 0.60 -5.74 -11.79
C PRO A 14 1.16 -7.03 -12.40
N GLY A 15 0.32 -8.05 -12.52
CA GLY A 15 0.68 -9.36 -13.09
C GLY A 15 1.51 -10.28 -12.18
N ARG A 16 1.92 -9.82 -10.99
CA ARG A 16 2.64 -10.65 -10.02
C ARG A 16 1.69 -11.23 -8.98
N ARG A 17 1.97 -12.48 -8.57
CA ARG A 17 1.21 -13.18 -7.53
C ARG A 17 1.58 -12.75 -6.11
N GLU A 18 2.79 -12.26 -5.94
CA GLU A 18 3.36 -11.85 -4.66
C GLU A 18 3.99 -10.46 -4.79
N GLY A 19 4.01 -9.73 -3.67
CA GLY A 19 4.76 -8.49 -3.55
C GLY A 19 6.25 -8.77 -3.32
N GLU A 20 7.11 -7.92 -3.86
CA GLU A 20 8.53 -7.93 -3.52
C GLU A 20 8.72 -7.38 -2.11
N ARG A 21 9.46 -8.10 -1.27
CA ARG A 21 9.80 -7.65 0.09
C ARG A 21 10.93 -6.64 0.01
N CYS A 22 10.69 -5.46 0.57
CA CYS A 22 11.63 -4.35 0.57
C CYS A 22 11.75 -3.77 1.99
N VAL A 23 12.76 -2.91 2.18
CA VAL A 23 12.98 -2.17 3.43
C VAL A 23 13.16 -0.71 3.09
N ALA A 24 12.37 0.15 3.74
CA ALA A 24 12.53 1.59 3.68
C ALA A 24 13.42 2.05 4.83
N HIS A 25 14.47 2.81 4.52
CA HIS A 25 15.26 3.50 5.52
C HIS A 25 14.73 4.92 5.63
N LEU A 26 13.95 5.16 6.69
CA LEU A 26 13.27 6.42 6.93
C LEU A 26 13.86 7.10 8.17
N PRO A 27 13.96 8.44 8.19
CA PRO A 27 14.24 9.16 9.42
C PRO A 27 13.20 8.84 10.50
N ASP A 28 13.50 9.22 11.74
CA ASP A 28 12.47 9.26 12.78
C ASP A 28 11.28 10.16 12.37
N PHE A 29 10.07 9.83 12.82
CA PHE A 29 8.83 10.54 12.50
C PHE A 29 8.86 12.02 12.94
N SER A 30 9.63 12.37 13.98
CA SER A 30 9.83 13.76 14.41
C SER A 30 10.73 14.57 13.49
N SER A 31 11.42 13.93 12.54
CA SER A 31 12.33 14.59 11.62
C SER A 31 11.57 15.34 10.53
N PRO A 32 11.94 16.59 10.20
CA PRO A 32 11.36 17.31 9.06
C PRO A 32 11.67 16.63 7.71
N ARG A 33 12.60 15.67 7.68
CA ARG A 33 12.95 14.88 6.48
C ARG A 33 12.10 13.62 6.33
N PHE A 34 11.27 13.27 7.30
CA PHE A 34 10.46 12.05 7.25
C PHE A 34 9.54 12.03 6.03
N TRP A 35 8.69 13.04 5.88
CA TRP A 35 7.70 13.07 4.81
C TRP A 35 8.28 13.12 3.40
N PRO A 36 9.30 13.97 3.10
CA PRO A 36 9.97 13.92 1.81
C PRO A 36 10.56 12.54 1.51
N ARG A 37 11.20 11.90 2.51
CA ARG A 37 11.84 10.60 2.32
C ARG A 37 10.84 9.47 2.15
N LEU A 38 9.73 9.48 2.89
CA LEU A 38 8.64 8.53 2.73
C LEU A 38 8.05 8.63 1.31
N ARG A 39 7.80 9.86 0.85
CA ARG A 39 7.32 10.11 -0.51
C ARG A 39 8.28 9.56 -1.57
N GLU A 40 9.58 9.85 -1.46
CA GLU A 40 10.59 9.31 -2.39
C GLU A 40 10.55 7.78 -2.49
N VAL A 41 10.41 7.09 -1.35
CA VAL A 41 10.33 5.62 -1.33
C VAL A 41 9.06 5.12 -2.03
N ILE A 42 7.92 5.75 -1.77
CA ILE A 42 6.64 5.36 -2.36
C ILE A 42 6.62 5.62 -3.86
N GLU A 43 6.96 6.85 -4.27
CA GLU A 43 6.90 7.30 -5.66
C GLU A 43 7.92 6.56 -6.54
N ALA A 44 9.04 6.10 -5.98
CA ALA A 44 9.97 5.21 -6.69
C ALA A 44 9.33 3.87 -7.11
N VAL A 45 8.29 3.41 -6.42
CA VAL A 45 7.57 2.18 -6.74
C VAL A 45 6.32 2.47 -7.56
N VAL A 46 5.49 3.43 -7.13
CA VAL A 46 4.20 3.72 -7.79
C VAL A 46 4.35 4.52 -9.09
N GLY A 47 5.49 5.20 -9.27
CA GLY A 47 5.90 5.88 -10.50
C GLY A 47 5.26 7.25 -10.76
N ASP A 48 4.45 7.77 -9.85
CA ASP A 48 3.81 9.09 -9.91
C ASP A 48 3.32 9.52 -8.51
N SER A 49 2.51 10.58 -8.41
CA SER A 49 1.80 10.91 -7.18
C SER A 49 1.00 9.73 -6.63
N CYS A 50 0.96 9.63 -5.30
CA CYS A 50 0.31 8.53 -4.60
C CYS A 50 -0.93 8.98 -3.84
N GLU A 51 -1.95 8.13 -3.85
CA GLU A 51 -3.05 8.17 -2.89
C GLU A 51 -2.74 7.22 -1.73
N HIS A 52 -3.05 7.64 -0.50
CA HIS A 52 -2.98 6.82 0.69
C HIS A 52 -4.33 6.16 0.97
N VAL A 53 -4.31 4.85 1.28
CA VAL A 53 -5.49 4.06 1.60
C VAL A 53 -5.23 3.21 2.82
N ASN A 54 -6.17 3.22 3.77
CA ASN A 54 -6.15 2.33 4.91
C ASN A 54 -6.74 0.95 4.54
N VAL A 55 -5.99 -0.13 4.77
CA VAL A 55 -6.40 -1.49 4.42
C VAL A 55 -6.25 -2.44 5.60
N TYR A 56 -7.15 -3.43 5.70
CA TYR A 56 -7.09 -4.48 6.70
C TYR A 56 -6.45 -5.72 6.07
N TRP A 57 -5.20 -6.03 6.41
CA TRP A 57 -4.44 -7.11 5.74
C TRP A 57 -3.38 -7.72 6.66
N ASN A 58 -3.00 -8.98 6.44
CA ASN A 58 -1.86 -9.62 7.12
C ASN A 58 -0.59 -9.50 6.27
N PHE A 59 0.49 -9.00 6.85
CA PHE A 59 1.77 -8.95 6.14
C PHE A 59 2.34 -10.37 5.98
N PRO A 60 3.02 -10.71 4.87
CA PRO A 60 3.55 -12.06 4.67
C PRO A 60 4.46 -12.53 5.82
N GLY A 61 4.02 -13.59 6.50
CA GLY A 61 4.67 -14.13 7.71
C GLY A 61 3.96 -13.76 9.02
N GLU A 62 2.87 -12.99 8.96
CA GLU A 62 2.03 -12.65 10.11
C GLU A 62 0.71 -13.42 10.10
N GLU A 63 0.27 -13.81 11.29
CA GLU A 63 -0.94 -14.63 11.49
C GLU A 63 -2.21 -13.77 11.64
N GLN A 64 -2.07 -12.50 12.00
CA GLN A 64 -3.20 -11.61 12.32
C GLN A 64 -3.34 -10.50 11.29
N TYR A 65 -4.59 -10.21 10.94
CA TYR A 65 -4.94 -9.03 10.15
C TYR A 65 -4.90 -7.78 11.03
N CYS A 66 -4.36 -6.69 10.49
CA CYS A 66 -4.41 -5.38 11.12
C CYS A 66 -4.50 -4.28 10.07
N TYR A 67 -4.77 -3.05 10.52
CA TYR A 67 -4.79 -1.89 9.65
C TYR A 67 -3.38 -1.48 9.23
N ARG A 68 -3.20 -1.25 7.92
CA ARG A 68 -1.93 -0.90 7.29
C ARG A 68 -2.11 0.22 6.28
N ASP A 69 -0.99 0.84 5.94
CA ASP A 69 -0.94 1.89 4.94
C ASP A 69 -0.59 1.28 3.59
N LEU A 70 -1.55 1.36 2.66
CA LEU A 70 -1.37 1.05 1.25
C LEU A 70 -1.27 2.38 0.49
N PHE A 71 -0.25 2.53 -0.34
CA PHE A 71 -0.10 3.66 -1.25
C PHE A 71 -0.24 3.17 -2.68
N VAL A 72 -1.04 3.87 -3.48
CA VAL A 72 -1.35 3.50 -4.87
C VAL A 72 -1.12 4.67 -5.79
N ASN A 73 -0.91 4.42 -7.08
CA ASN A 73 -0.81 5.50 -8.06
C ASN A 73 -2.16 6.23 -8.18
N GLU A 74 -2.19 7.51 -7.80
CA GLU A 74 -3.41 8.34 -7.80
C GLU A 74 -4.01 8.48 -9.21
N LEU A 75 -3.14 8.55 -10.21
CA LEU A 75 -3.52 8.73 -11.62
C LEU A 75 -3.62 7.40 -12.39
N GLY A 76 -3.56 6.25 -11.70
CA GLY A 76 -3.42 4.95 -12.35
C GLY A 76 -4.55 4.64 -13.33
N HIS A 77 -5.79 4.98 -12.97
CA HIS A 77 -6.96 4.81 -13.85
C HIS A 77 -6.93 5.76 -15.04
N VAL A 78 -6.61 7.05 -14.81
CA VAL A 78 -6.54 8.07 -15.86
C VAL A 78 -5.45 7.73 -16.88
N ARG A 79 -4.30 7.23 -16.39
CA ARG A 79 -3.16 6.78 -17.20
C ARG A 79 -3.33 5.38 -17.79
N ARG A 80 -4.46 4.70 -17.51
CA ARG A 80 -4.76 3.35 -17.99
C ARG A 80 -3.67 2.33 -17.62
N LEU A 81 -3.11 2.45 -16.42
CA LEU A 81 -2.18 1.45 -15.90
C LEU A 81 -2.89 0.10 -15.75
N GLN A 82 -2.11 -0.98 -15.85
CA GLN A 82 -2.64 -2.32 -15.72
C GLN A 82 -3.27 -2.54 -14.33
N ARG A 83 -4.41 -3.24 -14.29
CA ARG A 83 -5.01 -3.69 -13.04
C ARG A 83 -4.05 -4.56 -12.22
N ASN A 84 -3.95 -4.25 -10.93
CA ASN A 84 -3.13 -4.95 -9.98
C ASN A 84 -4.00 -5.84 -9.10
N GLU A 85 -4.06 -7.14 -9.41
CA GLU A 85 -4.97 -8.06 -8.71
C GLU A 85 -4.64 -8.22 -7.23
N LEU A 86 -3.36 -8.28 -6.86
CA LEU A 86 -2.96 -8.41 -5.46
C LEU A 86 -3.32 -7.13 -4.67
N ALA A 87 -2.97 -5.94 -5.20
CA ALA A 87 -3.33 -4.69 -4.54
C ALA A 87 -4.86 -4.50 -4.46
N THR A 88 -5.59 -4.95 -5.48
CA THR A 88 -7.06 -4.92 -5.51
C THR A 88 -7.65 -5.85 -4.44
N ALA A 89 -7.12 -7.06 -4.28
CA ALA A 89 -7.57 -7.98 -3.24
C ALA A 89 -7.33 -7.40 -1.84
N ILE A 90 -6.14 -6.82 -1.60
CA ILE A 90 -5.79 -6.14 -0.35
C ILE A 90 -6.76 -4.98 -0.07
N TYR A 91 -6.99 -4.12 -1.07
CA TYR A 91 -7.89 -2.99 -0.97
C TYR A 91 -9.33 -3.41 -0.61
N ARG A 92 -9.87 -4.39 -1.34
CA ARG A 92 -11.25 -4.86 -1.16
C ARG A 92 -11.44 -5.62 0.14
N ASN A 93 -10.40 -6.26 0.67
CA ASN A 93 -10.50 -7.04 1.91
C ASN A 93 -11.06 -6.22 3.07
N ASN A 94 -10.67 -4.95 3.19
CA ASN A 94 -11.20 -4.07 4.23
C ASN A 94 -12.74 -3.98 4.19
N VAL A 95 -13.30 -3.74 3.00
CA VAL A 95 -14.75 -3.62 2.81
C VAL A 95 -15.44 -4.96 3.03
N LEU A 96 -14.89 -6.05 2.48
CA LEU A 96 -15.50 -7.38 2.56
C LEU A 96 -15.51 -7.94 3.98
N VAL A 97 -14.50 -7.61 4.80
CA VAL A 97 -14.45 -8.03 6.20
C VAL A 97 -15.46 -7.27 7.07
N HIS A 98 -15.64 -5.97 6.83
CA HIS A 98 -16.42 -5.10 7.72
C HIS A 98 -17.87 -4.85 7.27
N ASP A 99 -18.16 -4.91 5.97
CA ASP A 99 -19.50 -4.69 5.43
C ASP A 99 -19.83 -5.64 4.24
N PRO A 100 -19.82 -6.97 4.46
CA PRO A 100 -20.08 -7.94 3.40
C PRO A 100 -21.52 -7.90 2.88
N ALA A 101 -22.48 -7.50 3.73
CA ALA A 101 -23.90 -7.47 3.37
C ALA A 101 -24.23 -6.34 2.39
N ARG A 102 -23.57 -5.18 2.51
CA ARG A 102 -23.76 -4.06 1.57
C ARG A 102 -22.92 -4.20 0.29
N ASN A 103 -21.89 -5.03 0.31
CA ASN A 103 -20.99 -5.23 -0.83
C ASN A 103 -20.86 -6.72 -1.21
N PRO A 104 -21.97 -7.39 -1.60
CA PRO A 104 -21.96 -8.82 -1.82
C PRO A 104 -21.22 -9.26 -3.08
N ILE A 105 -20.91 -8.33 -4.00
CA ILE A 105 -20.20 -8.59 -5.25
C ILE A 105 -18.84 -7.90 -5.19
N PRO A 106 -17.74 -8.64 -4.88
CA PRO A 106 -16.40 -8.06 -4.79
C PRO A 106 -15.99 -7.29 -6.05
N GLU A 107 -16.37 -7.78 -7.23
CA GLU A 107 -16.04 -7.18 -8.52
C GLU A 107 -16.69 -5.81 -8.76
N ALA A 108 -17.75 -5.49 -8.02
CA ALA A 108 -18.42 -4.19 -8.09
C ALA A 108 -17.65 -3.11 -7.31
N LEU A 109 -16.73 -3.48 -6.41
CA LEU A 109 -15.87 -2.54 -5.72
C LEU A 109 -14.81 -1.96 -6.68
N PRO A 110 -14.25 -0.77 -6.41
CA PRO A 110 -13.11 -0.25 -7.16
C PRO A 110 -11.93 -1.23 -7.17
N TRP A 111 -11.05 -1.08 -8.16
CA TRP A 111 -9.82 -1.85 -8.29
C TRP A 111 -8.61 -0.91 -8.37
N ILE A 112 -7.44 -1.44 -8.05
CA ILE A 112 -6.18 -0.67 -8.03
C ILE A 112 -5.48 -0.80 -9.38
N ALA A 113 -5.19 0.34 -10.00
CA ALA A 113 -4.48 0.44 -11.27
C ALA A 113 -3.00 0.80 -11.04
N GLY A 114 -2.08 -0.03 -11.53
CA GLY A 114 -0.65 0.18 -11.42
C GLY A 114 -0.01 -0.39 -10.13
N PRO A 115 1.28 -0.11 -9.90
CA PRO A 115 1.98 -0.58 -8.72
C PRO A 115 1.44 0.03 -7.42
N ALA A 116 1.69 -0.66 -6.31
CA ALA A 116 1.30 -0.21 -4.97
C ALA A 116 2.39 -0.54 -3.94
N VAL A 117 2.38 0.18 -2.82
CA VAL A 117 3.28 -0.02 -1.68
C VAL A 117 2.46 -0.32 -0.45
N LEU A 118 2.67 -1.48 0.19
CA LEU A 118 2.04 -1.82 1.47
C LEU A 118 3.10 -1.84 2.56
N PHE A 119 3.03 -0.93 3.53
CA PHE A 119 3.94 -0.96 4.68
C PHE A 119 3.50 -2.00 5.71
N ARG A 120 4.48 -2.60 6.38
CA ARG A 120 4.23 -3.51 7.50
C ARG A 120 3.70 -2.72 8.70
N GLU A 121 4.36 -1.64 9.07
CA GLU A 121 3.93 -0.72 10.12
C GLU A 121 3.06 0.42 9.56
N ARG A 122 2.40 1.15 10.46
CA ARG A 122 1.73 2.42 10.13
C ARG A 122 2.79 3.51 9.96
N VAL A 123 2.75 4.21 8.83
CA VAL A 123 3.67 5.29 8.46
C VAL A 123 2.93 6.59 8.12
N TRP A 124 1.59 6.55 8.06
CA TRP A 124 0.73 7.70 7.82
C TRP A 124 -0.15 8.02 9.03
N HIS A 125 -0.02 9.25 9.56
CA HIS A 125 -0.71 9.79 10.73
C HIS A 125 -1.29 11.17 10.46
#